data_AF-A0AAP0EZY9-F1
#
_entry.id   AF-A0AAP0EZY9-F1
#
_cell.length_a   1.000
_cell.length_b   1.000
_cell.length_c   1.000
_cell.angle_alpha   90.00
_cell.angle_beta   90.00
_cell.angle_gamma   90.00
#
_symmetry.space_group_name_H-M   'P 1'
#
loop_
_entity.id
_entity.type
_entity.pdbx_description
1 polymer ?
#
loop_
_entity_poly.entity_id
_entity_poly.type
_entity_poly.pdbx_seq_one_letter_code
_entity_poly.pdbx_strand_id
1 'polypeptide(L)'
;MQKLGDFKLPHFFNYPPYFTLQSIRDTREKQVQLWKELIIDYCRTQKVFVIGLEEEFPLFANPVIERSLSHEAREVFLSALVQEGRAEWVDKGHKKCLILGFGFKIGLIVF
;
A
#
# COMPACT_ATOMS: atom_id res chain seq x y z
N MET A 1 3.35 7.67 19.13
CA MET A 1 3.27 7.33 17.69
C MET A 1 3.24 5.81 17.60
N GLN A 2 2.24 5.25 16.94
CA GLN A 2 2.17 3.80 16.71
C GLN A 2 3.35 3.38 15.82
N LYS A 3 3.83 2.15 16.00
CA LYS A 3 4.91 1.59 15.21
C LYS A 3 4.51 0.22 14.68
N LEU A 4 5.10 -0.15 13.56
CA LEU A 4 5.05 -1.51 13.05
C LEU A 4 6.49 -1.99 12.84
N GLY A 5 6.97 -2.82 13.78
CA GLY A 5 8.41 -3.02 13.96
C GLY A 5 9.12 -1.69 14.25
N ASP A 6 10.17 -1.38 13.49
CA ASP A 6 10.90 -0.11 13.59
C ASP A 6 10.27 1.04 12.78
N PHE A 7 9.28 0.75 11.94
CA PHE A 7 8.61 1.75 11.11
C PHE A 7 7.65 2.60 11.95
N LYS A 8 7.80 3.93 11.89
CA LYS A 8 6.92 4.87 12.59
C LYS A 8 5.71 5.18 11.72
N LEU A 9 4.52 4.84 12.22
CA LEU A 9 3.29 5.12 11.49
C LEU A 9 2.90 6.61 11.61
N PRO A 10 2.37 7.21 10.53
CA PRO A 10 1.93 8.59 10.54
C PRO A 10 0.67 8.77 11.41
N HIS A 11 0.42 9.99 11.87
CA HIS A 11 -0.70 10.29 12.76
C HIS A 11 -2.07 9.94 12.15
N PHE A 12 -2.24 10.15 10.84
CA PHE A 12 -3.49 9.84 10.14
C PHE A 12 -3.79 8.33 10.08
N PHE A 13 -2.83 7.45 10.37
CA PHE A 13 -3.07 6.01 10.44
C PHE A 13 -4.02 5.61 11.59
N ASN A 14 -4.25 6.49 12.56
CA ASN A 14 -5.24 6.30 13.62
C ASN A 14 -6.54 7.07 13.38
N TYR A 15 -6.76 7.59 12.17
CA TYR A 15 -8.00 8.25 11.80
C TYR A 15 -8.92 7.25 11.08
N PRO A 16 -10.05 6.80 11.69
CA PRO A 16 -10.87 5.73 11.13
C PRO A 16 -11.34 5.92 9.67
N PRO A 17 -11.71 7.14 9.22
CA PRO A 17 -12.07 7.36 7.83
C PRO A 17 -10.94 7.11 6.83
N TYR A 18 -9.67 7.11 7.27
CA TYR A 18 -8.53 6.80 6.40
C TYR A 18 -8.57 5.36 5.85
N PHE A 19 -9.20 4.42 6.58
CA PHE A 19 -9.41 3.02 6.19
C PHE A 19 -10.70 2.79 5.39
N THR A 20 -11.44 3.84 5.05
CA THR A 20 -12.67 3.76 4.25
C THR A 20 -12.49 4.56 2.97
N LEU A 21 -12.73 3.93 1.82
CA LEU A 21 -12.59 4.60 0.53
C LEU A 21 -13.53 5.81 0.45
N GLN A 22 -12.96 7.00 0.24
CA GLN A 22 -13.72 8.23 0.30
C GLN A 22 -14.57 8.43 -0.97
N SER A 23 -15.85 8.75 -0.81
CA SER A 23 -16.77 8.96 -1.93
C SER A 23 -16.49 10.27 -2.67
N ILE A 24 -16.09 11.32 -1.97
CA ILE A 24 -15.77 12.64 -2.53
C ILE A 24 -14.45 12.56 -3.30
N ARG A 25 -14.44 12.99 -4.58
CA ARG A 25 -13.28 12.88 -5.48
C ARG A 25 -12.02 13.51 -4.91
N ASP A 26 -12.07 14.79 -4.55
CA ASP A 26 -10.88 15.52 -4.08
C ASP A 26 -10.32 14.92 -2.78
N THR A 27 -11.19 14.42 -1.90
CA THR A 27 -10.79 13.71 -0.68
C THR A 27 -10.17 12.34 -1.00
N ARG A 28 -10.75 11.63 -1.98
CA ARG A 28 -10.24 10.33 -2.46
C ARG A 28 -8.85 10.48 -3.09
N GLU A 29 -8.63 11.51 -3.89
CA GLU A 29 -7.32 11.79 -4.49
C GLU A 29 -6.24 12.01 -3.42
N LYS A 30 -6.54 12.81 -2.40
CA LYS A 30 -5.64 13.00 -1.25
C LYS A 30 -5.41 11.71 -0.48
N GLN A 31 -6.47 10.93 -0.24
CA GLN A 31 -6.37 9.64 0.43
C GLN A 31 -5.47 8.68 -0.34
N VAL A 32 -5.66 8.56 -1.66
CA VAL A 32 -4.83 7.73 -2.55
C VAL A 32 -3.38 8.18 -2.46
N GLN A 33 -3.10 9.49 -2.52
CA GLN A 33 -1.74 10.00 -2.40
C GLN A 33 -1.07 9.59 -1.07
N LEU A 34 -1.77 9.76 0.06
CA LEU A 34 -1.27 9.37 1.38
C LEU A 34 -1.00 7.87 1.47
N TRP A 35 -1.90 7.03 0.93
CA TRP A 35 -1.70 5.58 0.91
C TRP A 35 -0.52 5.16 0.06
N LYS A 36 -0.34 5.74 -1.13
CA LYS A 36 0.82 5.45 -1.98
C LYS A 36 2.13 5.77 -1.26
N GLU A 37 2.24 6.94 -0.66
CA GLU A 37 3.44 7.37 0.07
C GLU A 37 3.73 6.44 1.25
N LEU A 38 2.70 6.10 2.04
CA LEU A 38 2.83 5.20 3.18
C LEU A 38 3.27 3.79 2.76
N ILE A 39 2.65 3.23 1.71
CA ILE A 39 2.99 1.89 1.20
C ILE A 39 4.45 1.85 0.74
N ILE A 40 4.87 2.83 -0.07
CA ILE A 40 6.25 2.88 -0.58
C ILE A 40 7.26 3.01 0.56
N ASP A 41 7.03 3.92 1.51
CA ASP A 41 7.96 4.17 2.62
C ASP A 41 8.08 2.96 3.56
N TYR A 42 6.94 2.30 3.83
CA TYR A 42 6.92 1.06 4.60
C TYR A 42 7.66 -0.07 3.88
N CYS A 43 7.34 -0.32 2.61
CA CYS A 43 7.99 -1.33 1.79
C CYS A 43 9.50 -1.09 1.70
N ARG A 44 9.91 0.17 1.56
CA ARG A 44 11.32 0.56 1.56
C ARG A 44 12.01 0.24 2.87
N THR A 45 11.40 0.62 3.99
CA THR A 45 11.99 0.47 5.32
C THR A 45 12.06 -0.99 5.74
N GLN A 46 11.00 -1.77 5.46
CA GLN A 46 10.88 -3.17 5.85
C GLN A 46 11.40 -4.15 4.80
N LYS A 47 11.93 -3.65 3.66
CA LYS A 47 12.40 -4.47 2.52
C LYS A 47 11.33 -5.44 2.01
N VAL A 48 10.08 -4.98 1.96
CA VAL A 48 8.97 -5.73 1.38
C VAL A 48 8.83 -5.32 -0.08
N PHE A 49 8.95 -6.29 -0.98
CA PHE A 49 8.92 -6.03 -2.42
C PHE A 49 7.61 -6.46 -3.08
N VAL A 50 6.89 -7.42 -2.49
CA VAL A 50 5.65 -7.96 -3.04
C VAL A 50 4.52 -7.78 -2.04
N ILE A 51 3.38 -7.29 -2.51
CA ILE A 51 2.15 -7.15 -1.73
C ILE A 51 1.07 -7.99 -2.40
N GLY A 52 0.49 -8.93 -1.67
CA GLY A 52 -0.70 -9.67 -2.10
C GLY A 52 -1.98 -8.87 -1.81
N LEU A 53 -2.93 -8.87 -2.75
CA LEU A 53 -4.22 -8.19 -2.61
C LEU A 53 -5.12 -8.89 -1.57
N GLU A 54 -5.13 -10.22 -1.61
CA GLU A 54 -5.87 -11.10 -0.71
C GLU A 54 -5.06 -11.50 0.54
N GLU A 55 -3.75 -11.25 0.54
CA GLU A 55 -2.85 -11.64 1.64
C GLU A 55 -2.91 -10.63 2.79
N GLU A 56 -2.50 -11.09 3.98
CA GLU A 56 -2.31 -10.18 5.11
C GLU A 56 -1.12 -9.25 4.84
N PHE A 57 -1.37 -7.96 4.94
CA PHE A 57 -0.35 -6.94 4.84
C PHE A 57 -0.49 -5.97 6.02
N PRO A 58 0.57 -5.70 6.79
CA PRO A 58 0.44 -4.97 8.05
C PRO A 58 -0.15 -3.55 7.95
N LEU A 59 -0.04 -2.89 6.78
CA LEU A 59 -0.66 -1.58 6.59
C LEU A 59 -2.16 -1.65 6.27
N PHE A 60 -2.70 -2.81 5.87
CA PHE A 60 -4.12 -2.95 5.49
C PHE A 60 -5.04 -3.14 6.68
N ALA A 61 -4.51 -3.32 7.89
CA ALA A 61 -5.28 -3.39 9.12
C ALA A 61 -4.64 -2.55 10.21
N ASN A 62 -5.46 -1.87 11.00
CA ASN A 62 -5.08 -1.23 12.23
C ASN A 62 -5.97 -1.73 13.37
N PRO A 63 -5.48 -2.73 14.15
CA PRO A 63 -6.22 -3.27 15.28
C PRO A 63 -6.52 -2.23 16.38
N VAL A 64 -5.71 -1.17 16.50
CA VAL A 64 -5.87 -0.15 17.57
C VAL A 64 -7.17 0.63 17.42
N ILE A 65 -7.62 0.85 16.19
CA ILE A 65 -8.88 1.55 15.88
C ILE A 65 -9.93 0.60 15.29
N GLU A 66 -9.67 -0.71 15.31
CA GLU A 66 -10.54 -1.75 14.79
C GLU A 66 -10.97 -1.51 13.33
N ARG A 67 -10.00 -1.17 12.47
CA ARG A 67 -10.25 -0.92 11.05
C ARG A 67 -9.34 -1.72 10.14
N SER A 68 -9.87 -2.07 8.97
CA SER A 68 -9.14 -2.70 7.88
C SER A 68 -9.63 -2.19 6.53
N LEU A 69 -8.75 -2.16 5.55
CA LEU A 69 -9.12 -1.86 4.17
C LEU A 69 -9.94 -3.00 3.56
N SER A 70 -11.01 -2.63 2.86
CA SER A 70 -11.73 -3.53 1.97
C SER A 70 -10.86 -3.95 0.79
N HIS A 71 -11.20 -5.06 0.13
CA HIS A 71 -10.53 -5.52 -1.09
C HIS A 71 -10.50 -4.42 -2.16
N GLU A 72 -11.64 -3.77 -2.40
CA GLU A 72 -11.76 -2.66 -3.34
C GLU A 72 -10.78 -1.51 -3.03
N ALA A 73 -10.67 -1.10 -1.77
CA ALA A 73 -9.76 -0.03 -1.39
C ALA A 73 -8.29 -0.43 -1.63
N ARG A 74 -7.91 -1.67 -1.30
CA ARG A 74 -6.56 -2.20 -1.58
C ARG A 74 -6.26 -2.17 -3.07
N GLU A 75 -7.19 -2.64 -3.89
CA GLU A 75 -7.05 -2.67 -5.35
C GLU A 75 -6.89 -1.27 -5.92
N VAL A 76 -7.68 -0.30 -5.46
CA VAL A 76 -7.58 1.11 -5.87
C VAL A 76 -6.19 1.68 -5.55
N PHE A 77 -5.69 1.47 -4.33
CA PHE A 77 -4.40 2.05 -3.93
C PHE A 77 -3.21 1.39 -4.64
N LEU A 78 -3.22 0.06 -4.79
CA LEU A 78 -2.17 -0.66 -5.53
C LEU A 78 -2.22 -0.33 -7.03
N SER A 79 -3.40 -0.27 -7.64
CA SER A 79 -3.56 0.13 -9.04
C SER A 79 -3.04 1.55 -9.28
N ALA A 80 -3.22 2.48 -8.34
CA ALA A 80 -2.68 3.82 -8.44
C ALA A 80 -1.14 3.84 -8.42
N LEU A 81 -0.50 2.95 -7.65
CA LEU A 81 0.96 2.78 -7.71
C LEU A 81 1.42 2.25 -9.08
N VAL A 82 0.67 1.30 -9.65
CA VAL A 82 0.96 0.73 -10.98
C VAL A 82 0.82 1.79 -12.07
N GLN A 83 -0.24 2.60 -12.04
CA GLN A 83 -0.46 3.69 -13.00
C GLN A 83 0.68 4.73 -12.98
N GLU A 84 1.34 4.92 -11.84
CA GLU A 84 2.50 5.81 -11.71
C GLU A 84 3.84 5.14 -12.01
N GLY A 85 3.84 3.87 -12.45
CA GLY A 85 5.07 3.11 -12.71
C GLY A 85 5.88 2.81 -11.45
N ARG A 86 5.27 2.88 -10.27
CA ARG A 86 5.89 2.58 -8.97
C ARG A 86 5.62 1.15 -8.50
N ALA A 87 4.82 0.41 -9.23
CA ALA A 87 4.57 -0.99 -8.99
C ALA A 87 4.16 -1.70 -10.29
N GLU A 88 4.20 -3.02 -10.30
CA GLU A 88 3.75 -3.86 -11.41
C GLU A 88 2.95 -5.05 -10.89
N TRP A 89 1.87 -5.42 -11.59
CA TRP A 89 1.16 -6.67 -11.28
C TRP A 89 1.99 -7.87 -11.75
N VAL A 90 2.21 -8.83 -10.86
CA VAL A 90 3.06 -10.01 -11.11
C VAL A 90 2.33 -11.07 -11.95
N ASP A 91 1.01 -11.11 -11.87
CA ASP A 91 0.17 -12.11 -12.54
C ASP A 91 -1.01 -11.47 -13.28
N LYS A 92 -1.56 -12.20 -14.25
CA LYS A 92 -2.73 -11.76 -15.05
C LYS A 92 -4.00 -11.60 -14.21
N GLY A 93 -4.05 -12.18 -13.02
CA GLY A 93 -5.17 -12.06 -12.09
C GLY A 93 -5.06 -10.86 -11.16
N HIS A 94 -4.02 -10.03 -11.29
CA HIS A 94 -3.73 -8.89 -10.41
C HIS A 94 -3.76 -9.26 -8.91
N LYS A 95 -3.32 -10.46 -8.56
CA LYS A 95 -3.36 -10.92 -7.16
C LYS A 95 -2.18 -10.44 -6.35
N LYS A 96 -1.02 -10.23 -7.00
CA LYS A 96 0.20 -9.76 -6.36
C LYS A 96 0.80 -8.58 -7.11
N CYS A 97 1.27 -7.61 -6.34
CA CYS A 97 1.86 -6.37 -6.82
C CYS A 97 3.33 -6.29 -6.38
N LEU A 98 4.25 -6.16 -7.33
CA LEU A 98 5.67 -5.93 -7.12
C LEU A 98 5.92 -4.42 -7.00
N ILE A 99 6.46 -3.95 -5.89
CA ILE A 99 6.79 -2.54 -5.66
C ILE A 99 8.14 -2.21 -6.30
N LEU A 100 8.14 -1.20 -7.18
CA LEU A 100 9.28 -0.70 -7.92
C LEU A 100 9.81 0.58 -7.26
N GLY A 101 11.13 0.76 -7.25
CA GLY A 101 11.75 1.95 -6.67
C GLY A 101 13.06 1.70 -5.91
N PHE A 102 13.44 0.44 -5.71
CA PHE A 102 14.70 0.08 -5.07
C PHE A 102 15.88 0.07 -6.05
N GLY A 103 16.08 1.13 -6.86
CA GLY A 103 17.24 1.20 -7.78
C GLY A 103 17.53 -0.11 -8.53
N PHE A 104 16.47 -0.84 -8.94
CA PHE A 104 16.61 -2.17 -9.51
C PHE A 104 17.24 -2.02 -10.89
N LYS A 105 18.52 -2.40 -11.00
CA LYS A 105 19.08 -2.78 -12.30
C LYS A 105 18.33 -4.02 -12.75
N ILE A 106 17.63 -3.90 -13.88
CA ILE A 106 16.82 -4.92 -14.55
C ILE A 106 17.72 -6.13 -14.90
N GLY A 107 17.94 -7.03 -13.95
CA GLY A 107 18.81 -8.18 -14.16
C GLY A 107 18.73 -9.31 -13.13
N LEU A 108 17.79 -9.26 -12.18
CA LEU A 108 17.74 -10.28 -11.12
C LEU A 108 16.32 -10.56 -10.61
N ILE A 109 15.38 -10.80 -11.52
CA ILE A 109 14.20 -11.62 -11.23
C ILE A 109 14.01 -12.53 -12.45
N VAL A 110 14.73 -13.64 -12.46
CA VAL A 110 14.36 -14.80 -13.28
C VAL A 110 13.29 -15.52 -12.46
N PHE A 111 12.09 -15.64 -13.03
CA PHE A 111 11.03 -16.50 -12.51
C PHE A 111 11.46 -17.96 -12.49
#